data_AF-A0AAW4RT88-F1
#
_entry.id   AF-A0AAW4RT88-F1
#
_cell.length_a   1.000
_cell.length_b   1.000
_cell.length_c   1.000
_cell.angle_alpha   90.00
_cell.angle_beta   90.00
_cell.angle_gamma   90.00
#
_symmetry.space_group_name_H-M   'P 1'
#
loop_
_entity.id
_entity.type
_entity.pdbx_description
1 polymer ?
#
loop_
_entity_poly.entity_id
_entity_poly.type
_entity_poly.pdbx_seq_one_letter_code
_entity_poly.pdbx_strand_id
1 'polypeptide(L)'
;MSNDRKSDVLLAAATTARELENVGITVLAHYSNGRRAVLLIDRPPLDVPAVMKRRQPDGRGGIERVMAADYQGMQLEWTQRTPQLLEVGHA
;
A
#
# COMPACT_ATOMS: atom_id res chain seq x y z
N MET A 1 -4.07 -26.37 15.60
CA MET A 1 -2.89 -26.26 14.71
C MET A 1 -3.11 -25.38 13.47
N SER A 2 -4.21 -25.47 12.70
CA SER A 2 -4.44 -24.55 11.55
C SER A 2 -5.12 -23.21 11.94
N ASN A 3 -5.93 -23.21 13.01
CA ASN A 3 -6.61 -22.00 13.49
C ASN A 3 -5.65 -21.03 14.22
N ASP A 4 -4.73 -21.56 15.01
CA ASP A 4 -3.78 -20.76 15.80
C ASP A 4 -2.93 -19.84 14.89
N ARG A 5 -2.47 -20.40 13.77
CA ARG A 5 -1.66 -19.68 12.78
C ARG A 5 -2.42 -18.57 12.04
N LYS A 6 -3.73 -18.71 11.87
CA LYS A 6 -4.58 -17.67 11.27
C LYS A 6 -4.80 -16.52 12.25
N SER A 7 -5.00 -16.84 13.53
CA SER A 7 -5.12 -15.85 14.60
C SER A 7 -3.84 -15.01 14.73
N ASP A 8 -2.66 -15.65 14.64
CA ASP A 8 -1.37 -14.94 14.71
C ASP A 8 -1.17 -13.94 13.56
N VAL A 9 -1.54 -14.32 12.34
CA VAL A 9 -1.41 -13.45 11.16
C VAL A 9 -2.38 -12.26 11.23
N LEU A 10 -3.61 -12.49 11.70
CA LEU A 10 -4.58 -11.41 11.87
C LEU A 10 -4.16 -10.45 12.99
N LEU A 11 -3.62 -10.99 14.09
CA LEU A 11 -3.09 -10.19 15.18
C LEU A 11 -1.90 -9.33 14.71
N ALA A 12 -0.95 -9.94 13.98
CA ALA A 12 0.19 -9.22 13.41
C ALA A 12 -0.26 -8.10 12.46
N ALA A 13 -1.25 -8.36 11.59
CA ALA A 13 -1.81 -7.37 10.69
C ALA A 13 -2.49 -6.22 11.45
N ALA A 14 -3.24 -6.52 12.52
CA ALA A 14 -3.90 -5.50 13.33
C ALA A 14 -2.89 -4.62 14.09
N THR A 15 -1.85 -5.22 14.67
CA THR A 15 -0.76 -4.47 15.33
C THR A 15 -0.03 -3.58 14.34
N THR A 16 0.29 -4.10 13.16
CA THR A 16 0.96 -3.35 12.10
C THR A 16 0.11 -2.19 11.59
N ALA A 17 -1.20 -2.43 11.40
CA ALA A 17 -2.12 -1.37 11.01
C ALA A 17 -2.12 -0.24 12.04
N ARG A 18 -2.17 -0.58 13.34
CA ARG A 18 -2.08 0.40 14.43
C ARG A 18 -0.76 1.17 14.41
N GLU A 19 0.37 0.51 14.17
CA GLU A 19 1.68 1.17 14.07
C GLU A 19 1.72 2.18 12.93
N LEU A 20 1.18 1.82 11.76
CA LEU A 20 1.10 2.70 10.60
C LEU A 20 0.18 3.90 10.88
N GLU A 21 -0.97 3.67 11.51
CA GLU A 21 -1.90 4.74 11.91
C GLU A 21 -1.25 5.72 12.91
N ASN A 22 -0.43 5.22 13.85
CA ASN A 22 0.27 6.05 14.82
C ASN A 22 1.29 7.01 14.17
N VAL A 23 1.81 6.67 12.98
CA VAL A 23 2.69 7.56 12.19
C VAL A 23 1.91 8.35 11.11
N GLY A 24 0.58 8.33 11.19
CA GLY A 24 -0.33 9.06 10.32
C GLY A 24 -0.49 8.46 8.93
N ILE A 25 -0.26 7.16 8.77
CA ILE A 25 -0.52 6.43 7.52
C ILE A 25 -1.87 5.74 7.66
N THR A 26 -2.77 6.00 6.72
CA THR A 26 -4.11 5.42 6.74
C THR A 26 -4.09 4.04 6.11
N VAL A 27 -4.56 3.02 6.83
CA VAL A 27 -4.83 1.71 6.25
C VAL A 27 -6.22 1.72 5.61
N LEU A 28 -6.26 1.61 4.29
CA LEU A 28 -7.47 1.68 3.48
C LEU A 28 -8.20 0.33 3.42
N ALA A 29 -7.45 -0.78 3.40
CA ALA A 29 -7.99 -2.12 3.34
C ALA A 29 -6.96 -3.17 3.78
N HIS A 30 -7.44 -4.35 4.15
CA HIS A 30 -6.62 -5.55 4.34
C HIS A 30 -7.13 -6.69 3.47
N TYR A 31 -6.24 -7.50 2.92
CA TYR A 31 -6.59 -8.74 2.22
C TYR A 31 -5.43 -9.74 2.23
N SER A 32 -5.68 -10.97 1.77
CA SER A 32 -4.63 -11.97 1.55
C SER A 32 -4.40 -12.16 0.06
N ASN A 33 -3.14 -12.18 -0.37
CA ASN A 33 -2.78 -12.45 -1.77
C ASN A 33 -2.47 -13.93 -2.04
N GLY A 34 -2.83 -14.83 -1.11
CA GLY A 34 -2.54 -16.26 -1.18
C GLY A 34 -1.13 -16.65 -0.69
N ARG A 35 -0.23 -15.69 -0.44
CA ARG A 35 1.09 -15.93 0.16
C ARG A 35 1.27 -15.23 1.50
N ARG A 36 0.84 -13.96 1.60
CA ARG A 36 0.95 -13.13 2.81
C ARG A 36 -0.23 -12.17 2.92
N ALA A 37 -0.42 -11.64 4.13
CA ALA A 37 -1.34 -10.54 4.35
C ALA A 37 -0.83 -9.27 3.65
N VAL A 38 -1.77 -8.50 3.13
CA VAL A 38 -1.53 -7.25 2.41
C VAL A 38 -2.33 -6.13 3.07
N LEU A 39 -1.65 -5.02 3.37
CA LEU A 39 -2.26 -3.78 3.83
C LEU A 39 -2.21 -2.77 2.69
N LEU A 40 -3.37 -2.31 2.26
CA LEU A 40 -3.49 -1.19 1.34
C LEU A 40 -3.40 0.11 2.15
N ILE A 41 -2.47 0.98 1.80
CA ILE A 41 -2.21 2.24 2.52
C ILE A 41 -2.31 3.45 1.58
N ASP A 42 -2.57 4.61 2.16
CA ASP A 42 -2.73 5.88 1.41
C ASP A 42 -1.40 6.48 0.94
N ARG A 43 -0.34 6.30 1.72
CA ARG A 43 1.00 6.83 1.43
C ARG A 43 2.11 5.89 1.91
N PRO A 44 3.30 5.92 1.29
CA PRO A 44 4.40 5.06 1.70
C PRO A 44 4.91 5.43 3.10
N PRO A 45 5.32 4.44 3.92
CA PRO A 45 6.16 4.69 5.07
C PRO A 45 7.54 5.20 4.65
N LEU A 46 8.15 6.04 5.50
CA LEU A 46 9.49 6.58 5.28
C LEU A 46 10.52 5.45 5.32
N ASP A 47 11.54 5.56 4.48
CA ASP A 47 12.70 4.66 4.43
C ASP A 47 12.40 3.19 4.13
N VAL A 48 11.19 2.86 3.68
CA VAL A 48 10.83 1.49 3.27
C VAL A 48 11.05 1.33 1.76
N PRO A 49 11.95 0.42 1.33
CA PRO A 49 12.21 0.20 -0.09
C PRO A 49 10.99 -0.43 -0.77
N ALA A 50 10.52 0.21 -1.84
CA ALA A 50 9.35 -0.19 -2.59
C ALA A 50 9.71 -0.66 -4.00
N VAL A 51 8.94 -1.63 -4.51
CA VAL A 51 8.99 -2.09 -5.90
C VAL A 51 7.69 -1.75 -6.63
N MET A 52 7.79 -1.46 -7.93
CA MET A 52 6.59 -1.24 -8.75
C MET A 52 5.95 -2.58 -9.12
N LYS A 53 4.71 -2.79 -8.70
CA LYS A 53 3.94 -4.02 -8.94
C LYS A 53 3.21 -3.98 -10.29
N ARG A 54 2.54 -2.87 -10.60
CA ARG A 54 1.87 -2.67 -11.90
C ARG A 54 1.73 -1.20 -12.26
N ARG A 55 1.51 -0.94 -13.56
CA ARG A 55 1.12 0.36 -14.10
C ARG A 55 -0.29 0.24 -14.66
N GLN A 56 -1.12 1.25 -14.46
CA GLN A 56 -2.48 1.30 -15.00
C GLN A 56 -2.83 2.73 -15.44
N PRO A 57 -3.66 2.91 -16.48
CA PRO A 57 -4.22 4.22 -16.81
C PRO A 57 -4.99 4.79 -15.62
N ASP A 58 -4.87 6.10 -15.38
CA ASP A 58 -5.55 6.80 -14.27
C ASP A 58 -6.96 7.32 -14.62
N GLY A 59 -7.41 7.08 -15.85
CA GLY A 59 -8.70 7.57 -16.38
C GLY A 59 -8.73 9.06 -16.72
N ARG A 60 -7.62 9.78 -16.59
CA ARG A 60 -7.47 11.23 -16.83
C ARG A 60 -6.33 11.54 -17.82
N GLY A 61 -5.94 10.56 -18.63
CA GLY A 61 -4.83 10.68 -19.58
C GLY A 61 -3.44 10.48 -18.97
N GLY A 62 -3.34 10.15 -17.68
CA GLY A 62 -2.10 9.84 -16.98
C GLY A 62 -1.93 8.34 -16.65
N ILE A 63 -0.86 8.05 -15.90
CA ILE A 63 -0.52 6.70 -15.45
C ILE A 63 -0.38 6.68 -13.93
N GLU A 64 -1.10 5.75 -13.30
CA GLU A 64 -0.93 5.36 -11.91
C GLU A 64 0.03 4.17 -11.79
N ARG A 65 0.84 4.17 -10.74
CA ARG A 65 1.74 3.07 -10.38
C ARG A 65 1.25 2.46 -9.08
N VAL A 66 1.02 1.15 -9.08
CA VAL A 66 0.81 0.41 -7.84
C VAL A 66 2.17 -0.04 -7.35
N MET A 67 2.53 0.43 -6.16
CA MET A 67 3.77 0.12 -5.49
C MET A 67 3.52 -0.93 -4.43
N ALA A 68 4.53 -1.74 -4.14
CA ALA A 68 4.50 -2.71 -3.06
C ALA A 68 5.82 -2.72 -2.28
N ALA A 69 5.75 -2.91 -0.96
CA ALA A 69 6.93 -3.11 -0.13
C ALA A 69 6.74 -4.27 0.83
N ASP A 70 7.85 -4.89 1.23
CA ASP A 70 7.86 -5.82 2.36
C ASP A 70 7.93 -5.04 3.67
N TYR A 71 7.10 -5.40 4.63
CA TYR A 71 7.05 -4.73 5.93
C TYR A 71 6.64 -5.73 7.00
N GLN A 72 7.56 -6.05 7.92
CA GLN A 72 7.31 -6.96 9.05
C GLN A 72 6.67 -8.32 8.63
N GLY A 73 7.05 -8.86 7.45
CA GLY A 73 6.50 -10.11 6.91
C GLY A 73 5.14 -9.97 6.19
N MET A 74 4.61 -8.75 6.09
CA MET A 74 3.44 -8.39 5.30
C MET A 74 3.83 -7.63 4.03
N GLN A 75 2.86 -7.46 3.15
CA GLN A 75 2.98 -6.57 2.01
C GLN A 75 2.25 -5.26 2.27
N LEU A 76 2.91 -4.15 2.07
CA LEU A 76 2.25 -2.86 1.93
C LEU A 76 2.00 -2.61 0.45
N GLU A 77 0.82 -2.11 0.10
CA GLU A 77 0.48 -1.65 -1.25
C GLU A 77 -0.07 -0.24 -1.21
N TRP A 78 0.34 0.61 -2.16
CA TRP A 78 -0.23 1.95 -2.34
C TRP A 78 -0.22 2.35 -3.80
N THR A 79 -1.05 3.33 -4.14
CA THR A 79 -1.07 3.91 -5.48
C THR A 79 -0.27 5.19 -5.49
N GLN A 80 0.77 5.25 -6.31
CA GLN A 80 1.55 6.44 -6.58
C GLN A 80 1.05 7.08 -7.88
N ARG A 81 0.49 8.28 -7.75
CA ARG A 81 0.11 9.13 -8.87
C ARG A 81 1.30 9.99 -9.27
N THR A 82 1.58 10.04 -10.57
CA THR A 82 2.47 11.09 -11.08
C THR A 82 1.65 12.38 -11.09
N PRO A 83 2.12 13.49 -10.51
CA PRO A 83 1.41 14.76 -10.62
C PRO A 83 1.23 15.10 -12.10
N GLN A 84 0.00 15.40 -12.51
CA GLN A 84 -0.26 15.92 -13.85
C GLN A 84 0.29 17.35 -13.90
N LEU A 85 1.31 17.59 -14.73
CA LEU A 85 1.77 18.95 -15.00
C LEU A 85 0.65 19.65 -15.78
N LEU A 86 0.08 20.69 -15.18
CA LEU A 86 -0.87 21.57 -15.86
C LEU A 86 -0.07 22.46 -16.80
N GLU A 87 -0.34 22.38 -18.11
CA GLU A 87 0.15 23.40 -19.05
C GLU A 87 -0.51 24.74 -18.69
N VAL A 88 0.32 25.76 -18.48
CA VAL A 88 -0.16 27.13 -18.29
C VAL A 88 -0.59 27.62 -19.67
N GLY A 89 -1.89 27.74 -19.90
CA GLY A 89 -2.42 28.37 -21.10
C GLY A 89 -2.01 29.84 -21.11
N HIS A 90 -1.05 30.21 -21.97
CA HIS A 90 -0.84 31.61 -22.31
C HIS A 90 -2.03 32.06 -23.18
N ALA A 91 -2.89 32.88 -22.59
CA ALA A 91 -3.92 33.63 -23.30
C ALA A 91 -3.31 34.79 -24.10
#